data_AF-A0A1H2YGY8-F1
#
_entry.id   AF-A0A1H2YGY8-F1
#
_cell.length_a   1.000
_cell.length_b   1.000
_cell.length_c   1.000
_cell.angle_alpha   90.00
_cell.angle_beta   90.00
_cell.angle_gamma   90.00
#
_symmetry.space_group_name_H-M   'P 1'
#
loop_
_entity.id
_entity.type
_entity.pdbx_description
1 polymer ?
#
loop_
_entity_poly.entity_id
_entity_poly.type
_entity_poly.pdbx_seq_one_letter_code
_entity_poly.pdbx_strand_id
1 'polypeptide(L)'
;MSRGAIHQLGHVAYEVVYAVTSILSRTLNALLLRGSMHQTTSSRAYVESFHSEGWARGRRAINAIFFWQQDHCVEAWASEVNRARKVLARNDALFRATE
;
A
#
# COMPACT_ATOMS: atom_id res chain seq x y z
N MET A 1 26.58 20.68 10.40
CA MET A 1 25.59 21.10 9.37
C MET A 1 25.32 20.05 8.27
N SER A 2 25.69 18.76 8.41
CA SER A 2 25.46 17.74 7.35
C SER A 2 24.40 16.66 7.68
N ARG A 3 23.86 16.63 8.90
CA ARG A 3 22.81 15.67 9.28
C ARG A 3 21.49 15.87 8.52
N GLY A 4 21.19 17.08 8.02
CA GLY A 4 19.96 17.32 7.26
C GLY A 4 19.93 16.65 5.88
N ALA A 5 21.00 16.85 5.09
CA ALA A 5 21.05 16.40 3.70
C ALA A 5 21.08 14.87 3.56
N ILE A 6 21.83 14.17 4.43
CA ILE A 6 21.92 12.70 4.40
C ILE A 6 20.57 12.05 4.76
N HIS A 7 19.87 12.59 5.76
CA HIS A 7 18.54 12.10 6.13
C HIS A 7 17.50 12.38 5.03
N GLN A 8 17.56 13.54 4.39
CA GLN A 8 16.68 13.88 3.26
C GLN A 8 16.94 12.98 2.06
N LEU A 9 18.21 12.74 1.71
CA LEU A 9 18.56 11.81 0.63
C LEU A 9 18.08 10.39 0.92
N GLY A 10 18.26 9.91 2.15
CA GLY A 10 17.75 8.61 2.59
C GLY A 10 16.23 8.52 2.49
N HIS A 11 15.51 9.56 2.91
CA HIS A 11 14.05 9.62 2.80
C HIS A 11 13.59 9.60 1.34
N VAL A 12 14.20 10.41 0.47
CA VAL A 12 13.86 10.43 -0.96
C VAL A 12 14.13 9.08 -1.61
N ALA A 13 15.28 8.46 -1.32
CA ALA A 13 15.61 7.14 -1.84
C ALA A 13 14.58 6.09 -1.40
N TYR A 14 14.20 6.10 -0.12
CA TYR A 14 13.17 5.22 0.43
C TYR A 14 11.82 5.41 -0.28
N GLU A 15 11.37 6.65 -0.45
CA GLU A 15 10.10 6.97 -1.12
C GLU A 15 10.10 6.51 -2.58
N VAL A 16 11.20 6.68 -3.30
CA VAL A 16 11.33 6.20 -4.69
C VAL A 16 11.24 4.67 -4.75
N VAL A 17 11.97 3.97 -3.89
CA VAL A 17 11.93 2.50 -3.83
C VAL A 17 10.52 2.01 -3.45
N TYR A 18 9.89 2.66 -2.47
CA TYR A 18 8.51 2.37 -2.08
C TYR A 18 7.53 2.59 -3.23
N ALA A 19 7.66 3.70 -3.97
CA ALA A 19 6.79 3.99 -5.11
C ALA A 19 6.95 2.96 -6.23
N VAL A 20 8.18 2.59 -6.59
CA VAL A 20 8.46 1.59 -7.63
C VAL A 20 7.89 0.22 -7.24
N THR A 21 8.15 -0.23 -6.01
CA THR A 21 7.65 -1.52 -5.51
C THR A 21 6.12 -1.54 -5.40
N SER A 22 5.50 -0.43 -4.98
CA SER A 22 4.05 -0.26 -4.95
C SER A 22 3.42 -0.34 -6.35
N ILE A 23 4.00 0.35 -7.34
CA ILE A 23 3.54 0.32 -8.74
C ILE A 23 3.64 -1.09 -9.32
N LEU A 24 4.75 -1.79 -9.07
CA LEU A 24 4.91 -3.17 -9.50
C LEU A 24 3.82 -4.07 -8.89
N SER A 25 3.58 -3.95 -7.59
CA SER A 25 2.55 -4.71 -6.88
C SER A 25 1.15 -4.46 -7.45
N ARG A 26 0.78 -3.21 -7.71
CA ARG A 26 -0.52 -2.84 -8.32
C ARG A 26 -0.66 -3.33 -9.75
N THR A 27 0.43 -3.27 -10.53
CA THR A 27 0.48 -3.79 -11.90
C THR A 27 0.24 -5.30 -11.90
N LEU A 28 0.90 -6.05 -11.02
CA LEU A 28 0.69 -7.49 -10.87
C LEU A 28 -0.75 -7.80 -10.45
N ASN A 29 -1.33 -7.04 -9.51
CA ASN A 29 -2.72 -7.21 -9.11
C ASN A 29 -3.67 -7.01 -10.30
N ALA A 30 -3.48 -5.94 -11.08
CA ALA A 30 -4.33 -5.61 -12.21
C ALA A 30 -4.21 -6.60 -13.37
N LEU A 31 -2.98 -6.92 -13.78
CA LEU A 31 -2.73 -7.74 -14.98
C LEU A 31 -2.87 -9.24 -14.72
N LEU A 32 -2.44 -9.73 -13.56
CA LEU A 32 -2.35 -11.17 -13.28
C LEU A 32 -3.45 -11.67 -12.36
N LEU A 33 -3.95 -10.83 -11.45
CA LEU A 33 -4.93 -11.23 -10.42
C LEU A 33 -6.33 -10.68 -10.68
N ARG A 34 -6.57 -10.07 -11.86
CA ARG A 34 -7.85 -9.43 -12.23
C ARG A 34 -8.35 -8.43 -11.19
N GLY A 35 -7.41 -7.72 -10.56
CA GLY A 35 -7.67 -6.72 -9.53
C GLY A 35 -7.71 -5.31 -10.08
N SER A 36 -7.86 -4.35 -9.17
CA SER A 36 -7.77 -2.93 -9.50
C SER A 36 -6.32 -2.44 -9.38
N MET A 37 -5.90 -1.58 -10.31
CA MET A 37 -4.66 -0.79 -10.20
C MET A 37 -4.67 0.16 -8.99
N HIS A 38 -5.83 0.42 -8.38
CA HIS A 38 -5.94 1.23 -7.18
C HIS A 38 -5.52 0.50 -5.90
N GLN A 39 -5.29 -0.81 -5.95
CA GLN A 39 -4.97 -1.64 -4.78
C GLN A 39 -3.72 -2.50 -5.05
N THR A 40 -2.80 -2.54 -4.09
CA THR A 40 -1.64 -3.45 -4.11
C THR A 40 -2.08 -4.90 -3.92
N THR A 41 -1.29 -5.85 -4.43
CA THR A 41 -1.54 -7.29 -4.23
C THR A 41 -1.58 -7.65 -2.75
N SER A 42 -0.70 -7.07 -1.93
CA SER A 42 -0.63 -7.32 -0.48
C SER A 42 -1.89 -6.84 0.25
N SER A 43 -2.37 -5.63 -0.06
CA SER A 43 -3.64 -5.09 0.49
C SER A 43 -4.83 -5.96 0.08
N ARG A 44 -4.88 -6.39 -1.19
CA ARG A 44 -5.94 -7.29 -1.65
C ARG A 44 -5.89 -8.65 -0.97
N ALA A 45 -4.70 -9.22 -0.83
CA ALA A 45 -4.52 -10.51 -0.16
C ALA A 45 -5.03 -10.48 1.29
N TYR A 46 -4.89 -9.34 1.99
CA TYR A 46 -5.53 -9.15 3.29
C TYR A 46 -7.05 -9.27 3.21
N VAL A 47 -7.69 -8.46 2.37
CA VAL A 47 -9.17 -8.40 2.26
C VAL A 47 -9.76 -9.73 1.78
N GLU A 48 -9.18 -10.32 0.72
CA GLU A 48 -9.69 -11.56 0.13
C GLU A 48 -9.43 -12.79 1.02
N SER A 49 -8.44 -12.72 1.94
CA SER A 49 -8.14 -13.83 2.85
C SER A 49 -9.30 -14.20 3.77
N PHE A 50 -10.23 -13.27 4.02
CA PHE A 50 -11.43 -13.51 4.84
C PHE A 50 -12.53 -14.28 4.10
N HIS A 51 -12.43 -14.40 2.78
CA HIS A 51 -13.48 -14.98 1.93
C HIS A 51 -12.98 -16.11 1.02
N SER A 52 -11.66 -16.33 0.95
CA SER A 52 -11.05 -17.34 0.08
C SER A 52 -9.83 -17.98 0.72
N GLU A 53 -9.83 -19.31 0.83
CA GLU A 53 -8.69 -20.09 1.31
C GLU A 53 -7.45 -19.97 0.41
N GLY A 54 -7.65 -19.78 -0.90
CA GLY A 54 -6.58 -19.52 -1.85
C GLY A 54 -5.86 -18.21 -1.50
N TRP A 55 -6.62 -17.15 -1.26
CA TRP A 55 -6.06 -15.87 -0.82
C TRP A 55 -5.52 -15.90 0.60
N ALA A 56 -6.08 -16.70 1.51
CA ALA A 56 -5.51 -16.89 2.84
C ALA A 56 -4.12 -17.55 2.78
N ARG A 57 -3.92 -18.52 1.88
CA ARG A 57 -2.59 -19.08 1.58
C ARG A 57 -1.68 -18.03 0.95
N GLY A 58 -2.19 -17.26 -0.01
CA GLY A 58 -1.46 -16.16 -0.65
C GLY A 58 -0.96 -15.12 0.35
N ARG A 59 -1.82 -14.65 1.28
CA ARG A 59 -1.46 -13.74 2.37
C ARG A 59 -0.34 -14.30 3.23
N ARG A 60 -0.42 -15.57 3.63
CA ARG A 60 0.64 -16.22 4.42
C ARG A 60 1.96 -16.28 3.65
N ALA A 61 1.93 -16.61 2.36
CA ALA A 61 3.13 -16.64 1.52
C ALA A 61 3.76 -15.24 1.38
N ILE A 62 2.95 -14.21 1.15
CA ILE A 62 3.42 -12.82 1.07
C ILE A 62 4.03 -12.38 2.41
N ASN A 63 3.34 -12.60 3.53
CA ASN A 63 3.87 -12.26 4.85
C ASN A 63 5.17 -13.02 5.18
N ALA A 64 5.34 -14.26 4.68
CA ALA A 64 6.58 -15.00 4.82
C ALA A 64 7.74 -14.39 4.00
N ILE A 65 7.46 -13.83 2.81
CA ILE A 65 8.46 -13.08 2.04
C ILE A 65 8.90 -11.83 2.82
N PHE A 66 7.96 -11.16 3.48
CA PHE A 66 8.19 -9.96 4.31
C PHE A 66 8.27 -10.29 5.80
N PHE A 67 8.96 -11.36 6.19
CA PHE A 67 8.97 -11.87 7.57
C PHE A 67 9.51 -10.88 8.62
N TRP A 68 10.22 -9.83 8.21
CA TRP A 68 10.71 -8.77 9.10
C TRP A 68 9.64 -7.72 9.44
N GLN A 69 8.45 -7.83 8.87
CA GLN A 69 7.28 -7.03 9.20
C GLN A 69 6.27 -7.88 9.96
N GLN A 70 5.56 -7.28 10.93
CA GLN A 70 4.67 -8.04 11.81
C GLN A 70 3.48 -8.63 11.04
N ASP A 71 2.86 -7.84 10.15
CA ASP A 71 1.89 -8.32 9.17
C ASP A 71 1.88 -7.38 7.96
N HIS A 72 2.75 -7.66 6.99
CA HIS A 72 2.92 -6.84 5.78
C HIS A 72 1.59 -6.59 5.05
N CYS A 73 0.77 -7.62 4.89
CA CYS A 73 -0.53 -7.50 4.21
C CYS A 73 -1.50 -6.58 4.96
N VAL A 74 -1.59 -6.67 6.30
CA VAL A 74 -2.40 -5.76 7.12
C VAL A 74 -1.88 -4.33 7.02
N GLU A 75 -0.57 -4.15 7.14
CA GLU A 75 0.07 -2.83 7.07
C GLU A 75 -0.16 -2.16 5.71
N ALA A 76 -0.04 -2.92 4.61
CA ALA A 76 -0.32 -2.46 3.26
C ALA A 76 -1.77 -2.00 3.10
N TRP A 77 -2.73 -2.80 3.56
CA TRP A 77 -4.14 -2.42 3.55
C TRP A 77 -4.41 -1.17 4.40
N ALA A 78 -3.88 -1.10 5.61
CA ALA A 78 -4.05 0.04 6.50
C ALA A 78 -3.48 1.33 5.90
N SER A 79 -2.32 1.26 5.24
CA SER A 79 -1.71 2.40 4.54
C SER A 79 -2.61 2.93 3.42
N GLU A 80 -3.18 2.05 2.60
CA GLU A 80 -4.10 2.43 1.53
C GLU A 80 -5.41 3.03 2.07
N VAL A 81 -5.99 2.45 3.12
CA VAL A 81 -7.18 3.00 3.79
C VAL A 81 -6.89 4.39 4.35
N ASN A 82 -5.74 4.58 5.01
CA ASN A 82 -5.36 5.89 5.53
C ASN A 82 -5.14 6.92 4.42
N ARG A 83 -4.57 6.53 3.28
CA ARG A 83 -4.47 7.38 2.09
C ARG A 83 -5.84 7.77 1.56
N ALA A 84 -6.75 6.82 1.42
CA ALA A 84 -8.12 7.07 0.94
C ALA A 84 -8.87 8.04 1.87
N ARG A 85 -8.78 7.84 3.20
CA ARG A 85 -9.37 8.76 4.20
C ARG A 85 -8.83 10.18 4.08
N LYS A 86 -7.52 10.35 3.87
CA LYS A 86 -6.91 11.69 3.66
C LYS A 86 -7.45 12.37 2.40
N VAL A 87 -7.63 11.62 1.31
CA VAL A 87 -8.20 12.16 0.06
C VAL A 87 -9.65 12.58 0.27
N LEU A 88 -10.47 11.74 0.92
CA LEU A 88 -11.86 12.05 1.23
C LEU A 88 -11.97 13.32 2.08
N ALA A 89 -11.23 13.40 3.19
CA ALA A 89 -11.24 14.57 4.06
C ALA A 89 -10.86 15.87 3.32
N ARG A 90 -9.90 15.81 2.39
CA ARG A 90 -9.53 16.96 1.56
C ARG A 90 -10.65 17.35 0.60
N ASN A 91 -11.29 16.38 -0.04
CA ASN A 91 -12.37 16.63 -0.99
C ASN A 91 -13.60 17.22 -0.28
N ASP A 92 -13.95 16.71 0.90
CA ASP A 92 -15.05 17.23 1.71
C ASP A 92 -14.81 18.69 2.11
N ALA A 93 -13.57 19.04 2.48
CA ALA A 93 -13.20 20.42 2.81
C ALA A 93 -13.31 21.35 1.60
N LEU A 94 -12.90 20.89 0.41
CA LEU A 94 -13.04 21.66 -0.83
C LEU A 94 -14.50 21.88 -1.21
N PHE A 95 -15.34 20.84 -1.11
CA PHE A 95 -16.76 20.92 -1.39
C PHE A 95 -17.46 21.97 -0.50
N ARG A 96 -17.19 21.94 0.81
CA ARG A 96 -17.72 22.93 1.77
C ARG A 96 -17.24 24.36 1.55
N ALA A 97 -16.11 24.56 0.86
CA ALA A 97 -15.58 25.89 0.55
C ALA A 97 -16.17 26.47 -0.75
N THR A 98 -16.81 25.63 -1.58
CA THR A 98 -17.45 26.02 -2.84
C THR A 98 -18.97 26.19 -2.75
N GLU A 99 -19.56 25.83 -1.60
CA GLU A 99 -20.95 26.14 -1.22
C GLU A 99 -21.03 27.49 -0.50
#